data_AF-A0A939UWU8-F1
#
_entry.id   AF-A0A939UWU8-F1
#
_cell.length_a   1.000
_cell.length_b   1.000
_cell.length_c   1.000
_cell.angle_alpha   90.00
_cell.angle_beta   90.00
_cell.angle_gamma   90.00
#
_symmetry.space_group_name_H-M   'P 1'
#
loop_
_entity.id
_entity.type
_entity.pdbx_description
1 polymer ?
#
loop_
_entity_poly.entity_id
_entity_poly.type
_entity_poly.pdbx_seq_one_letter_code
_entity_poly.pdbx_strand_id
1 'polypeptide(L)'
;MEETRAAAQYRLSLGAKVYIGSQEYSISSFDENTVLLYNPRCPLISEEISRSEFDAKLRENPLNDGLIDDGKPDEEQPAPEAPLSDTVHSGDTIEHDGRSYVVESIGSISRDVSMRDVTFAHENGFPISRVEKLETVEGWLEEAETDLTPAWEKTKPEDMPIVPSPTGEKHDFRITDMELGYGGP
;
A
#
# COMPACT_ATOMS: atom_id res chain seq x y z
N MET A 1 30.55 4.07 -26.36
CA MET A 1 29.48 3.39 -25.60
C MET A 1 30.02 2.28 -24.68
N GLU A 2 31.34 2.01 -24.64
CA GLU A 2 31.92 0.97 -23.75
C GLU A 2 32.49 1.51 -22.43
N GLU A 3 32.67 2.82 -22.30
CA GLU A 3 33.43 3.40 -21.18
C GLU A 3 32.64 3.50 -19.86
N THR A 4 31.31 3.43 -19.90
CA THR A 4 30.47 3.47 -18.70
C THR A 4 30.42 2.15 -17.93
N ARG A 5 30.84 1.02 -18.53
CA ARG A 5 30.66 -0.33 -17.93
C ARG A 5 31.84 -0.80 -17.09
N ALA A 6 33.06 -0.31 -17.33
CA ALA A 6 34.27 -0.79 -16.66
C ALA A 6 34.41 -0.29 -15.21
N ALA A 7 33.72 0.80 -14.85
CA ALA A 7 33.77 1.43 -13.53
C ALA A 7 32.38 1.73 -12.94
N ALA A 8 31.30 1.22 -13.57
CA ALA A 8 29.94 1.32 -13.03
C ALA A 8 29.85 0.61 -11.68
N GLN A 9 29.40 1.33 -10.65
CA GLN A 9 28.99 0.71 -9.39
C GLN A 9 27.55 0.23 -9.57
N TYR A 10 27.28 -1.01 -9.20
CA TYR A 10 25.93 -1.55 -9.24
C TYR A 10 25.25 -1.31 -7.90
N ARG A 11 24.01 -0.82 -7.93
CA ARG A 11 23.19 -0.67 -6.73
C ARG A 11 22.52 -2.01 -6.40
N LEU A 12 23.22 -2.82 -5.61
CA LEU A 12 22.75 -4.16 -5.24
C LEU A 12 21.94 -4.11 -3.95
N SER A 13 20.72 -4.64 -3.98
CA SER A 13 19.86 -4.82 -2.80
C SER A 13 19.50 -6.29 -2.60
N LEU A 14 19.25 -6.67 -1.35
CA LEU A 14 18.79 -8.03 -1.03
C LEU A 14 17.42 -8.28 -1.67
N GLY A 15 17.26 -9.40 -2.36
CA GLY A 15 16.06 -9.73 -3.13
C GLY A 15 16.01 -9.10 -4.53
N ALA A 16 16.98 -8.26 -4.91
CA ALA A 16 17.04 -7.69 -6.26
C ALA A 16 17.11 -8.79 -7.32
N LYS A 17 16.36 -8.61 -8.40
CA LYS A 17 16.40 -9.49 -9.56
C LYS A 17 17.56 -9.11 -10.46
N VAL A 18 18.36 -10.11 -10.81
CA VAL A 18 19.57 -9.96 -11.62
C VAL A 18 19.60 -11.06 -12.66
N TYR A 19 20.09 -10.73 -13.84
CA TYR A 19 20.14 -11.66 -14.96
C TYR A 19 21.56 -12.14 -15.19
N ILE A 20 21.81 -13.42 -14.92
CA ILE A 20 23.09 -14.05 -15.14
C ILE A 20 22.99 -14.96 -16.36
N GLY A 21 23.66 -14.58 -17.45
CA GLY A 21 23.45 -15.21 -18.75
C GLY A 21 22.02 -14.99 -19.23
N SER A 22 21.25 -16.07 -19.43
CA SER A 22 19.83 -16.03 -19.82
C SER A 22 18.86 -16.34 -18.70
N GLN A 23 19.36 -16.48 -17.46
CA GLN A 23 18.57 -16.89 -16.30
C GLN A 23 18.39 -15.73 -15.32
N GLU A 24 17.21 -15.66 -14.71
CA GLU A 24 16.89 -14.73 -13.64
C GLU A 24 17.26 -15.34 -12.29
N TYR A 25 17.92 -14.53 -11.46
CA TYR A 25 18.31 -14.86 -10.10
C TYR A 25 17.88 -13.72 -9.17
N SER A 26 17.72 -14.01 -7.88
CA SER A 26 17.50 -12.99 -6.85
C SER A 26 18.65 -12.99 -5.83
N ILE A 27 19.15 -11.82 -5.43
CA ILE A 27 20.25 -11.74 -4.46
C ILE A 27 19.76 -12.21 -3.08
N SER A 28 20.21 -13.37 -2.61
CA SER A 28 19.86 -13.88 -1.27
C SER A 28 20.74 -13.31 -0.17
N SER A 29 22.03 -13.15 -0.46
CA SER A 29 23.01 -12.50 0.39
C SER A 29 24.22 -12.08 -0.44
N PHE A 30 24.97 -11.10 0.04
CA PHE A 30 26.24 -10.72 -0.57
C PHE A 30 27.20 -10.25 0.50
N ASP A 31 28.46 -10.65 0.33
CA ASP A 31 29.60 -10.27 1.16
C ASP A 31 30.63 -9.55 0.27
N GLU A 32 31.77 -9.20 0.85
CA GLU A 32 32.88 -8.57 0.10
C GLU A 32 33.51 -9.54 -0.92
N ASN A 33 33.37 -10.85 -0.70
CA ASN A 33 34.01 -11.89 -1.51
C ASN A 33 33.05 -12.71 -2.37
N THR A 34 31.83 -12.95 -1.91
CA THR A 34 30.87 -13.88 -2.54
C THR A 34 29.46 -13.27 -2.58
N VAL A 35 28.66 -13.75 -3.51
CA VAL A 35 27.25 -13.39 -3.69
C VAL A 35 26.46 -14.68 -3.81
N LEU A 36 25.46 -14.84 -2.96
CA LEU A 36 24.51 -15.95 -3.05
C LEU A 36 23.29 -15.51 -3.84
N LEU A 37 22.97 -16.32 -4.84
CA LEU A 37 21.88 -16.10 -5.77
C LEU A 37 20.83 -17.19 -5.59
N TYR A 38 19.58 -16.78 -5.42
CA TYR A 38 18.43 -17.67 -5.44
C TYR A 38 17.92 -17.83 -6.87
N ASN A 39 17.81 -19.09 -7.32
CA ASN A 39 17.18 -19.41 -8.59
C ASN A 39 15.77 -19.97 -8.33
N PRO A 40 14.68 -19.28 -8.75
CA PRO A 40 13.32 -19.76 -8.53
C PRO A 40 13.01 -21.08 -9.26
N ARG A 41 13.81 -21.47 -10.28
CA ARG A 41 13.70 -22.77 -10.93
C ARG A 41 14.35 -23.90 -10.13
N CYS A 42 15.28 -23.58 -9.23
CA CYS A 42 15.99 -24.53 -8.37
C CYS A 42 15.91 -24.08 -6.90
N PRO A 43 14.71 -24.02 -6.30
CA PRO A 43 14.49 -23.42 -4.98
C PRO A 43 15.19 -24.14 -3.82
N LEU A 44 15.72 -25.35 -4.05
CA LEU A 44 16.40 -26.16 -3.05
C LEU A 44 17.87 -25.75 -2.83
N ILE A 45 18.48 -25.03 -3.78
CA ILE A 45 19.90 -24.69 -3.73
C ILE A 45 20.11 -23.22 -4.09
N SER A 46 20.92 -22.52 -3.29
CA SER A 46 21.43 -21.19 -3.65
C SER A 46 22.73 -21.35 -4.42
N GLU A 47 22.92 -20.52 -5.44
CA GLU A 47 24.12 -20.49 -6.27
C GLU A 47 25.10 -19.47 -5.68
N GLU A 48 26.21 -19.93 -5.11
CA GLU A 48 27.28 -19.07 -4.62
C GLU A 48 28.27 -18.78 -5.74
N ILE A 49 28.50 -17.50 -6.03
CA ILE A 49 29.51 -17.06 -6.99
C ILE A 49 30.38 -15.97 -6.39
N SER A 50 31.59 -15.80 -6.92
CA SER A 50 32.49 -14.75 -6.44
C SER A 50 31.96 -13.36 -6.80
N ARG A 51 32.20 -12.37 -5.94
CA ARG A 51 31.75 -10.99 -6.16
C ARG A 51 32.26 -10.43 -7.48
N SER A 52 33.53 -10.67 -7.80
CA SER A 52 34.13 -10.25 -9.07
C SER A 52 33.47 -10.88 -10.29
N GLU A 53 33.11 -12.17 -10.22
CA GLU A 53 32.39 -12.84 -11.30
C GLU A 53 30.96 -12.36 -11.41
N PHE A 54 30.28 -12.10 -10.29
CA PHE A 54 28.95 -11.53 -10.28
C PHE A 54 28.92 -10.17 -10.98
N ASP A 55 29.83 -9.25 -10.62
CA ASP A 55 29.96 -7.95 -11.26
C ASP A 55 30.28 -8.06 -12.76
N ALA A 56 31.14 -9.01 -13.16
CA ALA A 56 31.42 -9.27 -14.58
C ALA A 56 30.16 -9.76 -15.31
N LYS A 57 29.44 -10.73 -14.74
CA LYS A 57 28.22 -11.32 -15.28
C LYS A 57 27.07 -10.33 -15.36
N LEU A 58 26.99 -9.39 -14.42
CA LEU A 58 26.06 -8.29 -14.49
C LEU A 58 26.30 -7.44 -15.74
N ARG A 59 27.55 -7.05 -16.01
CA ARG A 59 27.93 -6.26 -17.20
C ARG A 59 27.72 -6.99 -18.51
N GLU A 60 27.81 -8.32 -18.51
CA GLU A 60 27.61 -9.13 -19.72
C GLU A 60 26.18 -9.05 -20.24
N ASN A 61 25.20 -8.80 -19.37
CA ASN A 61 23.80 -8.76 -19.75
C ASN A 61 23.23 -7.33 -19.73
N PRO A 62 22.83 -6.76 -20.89
CA PRO A 62 22.26 -5.42 -20.94
C PRO A 62 20.94 -5.26 -20.17
N LEU A 63 20.26 -6.37 -19.82
CA LEU A 63 19.11 -6.33 -18.91
C LEU A 63 19.46 -5.85 -17.50
N ASN A 64 20.74 -5.88 -17.13
CA ASN A 64 21.23 -5.35 -15.85
C ASN A 64 21.76 -3.92 -15.95
N ASP A 65 21.74 -3.27 -17.12
CA ASP A 65 22.18 -1.87 -17.25
C ASP A 65 21.32 -0.93 -16.36
N GLY A 66 20.07 -1.31 -16.01
CA GLY A 66 19.21 -0.59 -15.07
C GLY A 66 19.65 -0.64 -13.60
N LEU A 67 20.59 -1.52 -13.25
CA LEU A 67 21.16 -1.62 -11.91
C LEU A 67 22.40 -0.73 -11.73
N ILE A 68 22.84 -0.04 -12.80
CA ILE A 68 24.00 0.85 -12.77
C ILE A 68 23.65 2.10 -11.96
N ASP A 69 24.40 2.34 -10.90
CA ASP A 69 24.36 3.57 -10.13
C ASP A 69 25.03 4.68 -10.97
N ASP A 70 24.25 5.35 -11.83
CA ASP A 70 24.70 6.49 -12.65
C ASP A 70 24.93 7.76 -11.80
N GLY A 71 24.93 7.65 -10.46
CA GLY A 71 24.87 8.81 -9.55
C GLY A 71 23.58 9.64 -9.70
N LYS A 72 22.62 9.18 -10.52
CA LYS A 72 21.25 9.69 -10.54
C LYS A 72 20.43 8.96 -9.47
N PRO A 73 19.61 9.68 -8.69
CA PRO A 73 18.66 9.02 -7.81
C PRO A 73 17.74 8.13 -8.67
N ASP A 74 17.92 6.82 -8.53
CA ASP A 74 16.94 5.75 -8.71
C ASP A 74 15.70 6.13 -9.51
N GLU A 75 15.70 5.80 -10.80
CA GLU A 75 14.48 5.81 -11.63
C GLU A 75 14.06 4.34 -11.89
N GLU A 76 13.92 3.53 -10.83
CA GLU A 76 13.08 2.33 -10.87
C GLU A 76 12.56 1.84 -9.49
N GLN A 77 12.56 2.68 -8.46
CA GLN A 77 11.42 2.75 -7.54
C GLN A 77 10.39 3.71 -8.16
N PRO A 78 9.06 3.47 -8.04
CA PRO A 78 8.14 4.59 -8.18
C PRO A 78 8.68 5.65 -7.22
N ALA A 79 8.92 6.83 -7.75
CA ALA A 79 9.51 7.95 -7.03
C ALA A 79 8.89 8.03 -5.62
N PRO A 80 9.57 8.61 -4.61
CA PRO A 80 8.83 9.14 -3.48
C PRO A 80 7.90 10.23 -4.04
N GLU A 81 6.73 9.79 -4.49
CA GLU A 81 5.60 10.63 -4.86
C GLU A 81 5.28 11.33 -3.55
N ALA A 82 5.67 12.60 -3.48
CA ALA A 82 5.30 13.47 -2.40
C ALA A 82 3.82 13.22 -2.10
N PRO A 83 3.43 13.04 -0.82
CA PRO A 83 2.07 12.70 -0.49
C PRO A 83 1.14 13.77 -1.09
N LEU A 84 0.39 13.37 -2.12
CA LEU A 84 -0.62 14.24 -2.72
C LEU A 84 -1.87 14.32 -1.85
N SER A 85 -2.02 13.36 -0.92
CA SER A 85 -3.01 13.43 0.16
C SER A 85 -2.32 13.72 1.47
N ASP A 86 -2.84 14.71 2.18
CA ASP A 86 -2.49 14.99 3.58
C ASP A 86 -2.97 13.87 4.52
N THR A 87 -3.91 13.04 4.03
CA THR A 87 -4.63 11.99 4.76
C THR A 87 -4.03 10.59 4.63
N VAL A 88 -3.49 10.22 3.46
CA VAL A 88 -3.01 8.85 3.18
C VAL A 88 -1.58 8.90 2.63
N HIS A 89 -0.69 8.15 3.27
CA HIS A 89 0.74 8.13 2.97
C HIS A 89 1.22 6.72 2.61
N SER A 90 2.27 6.61 1.79
CA SER A 90 2.95 5.33 1.57
C SER A 90 3.52 4.79 2.89
N GLY A 91 3.27 3.52 3.18
CA GLY A 91 3.57 2.87 4.44
C GLY A 91 2.46 2.95 5.50
N ASP A 92 1.39 3.69 5.23
CA ASP A 92 0.24 3.76 6.15
C ASP A 92 -0.53 2.44 6.17
N THR A 93 -1.18 2.14 7.30
CA THR A 93 -1.94 0.90 7.50
C THR A 93 -3.42 1.21 7.54
N ILE A 94 -4.13 0.81 6.50
CA ILE A 94 -5.56 1.03 6.34
C ILE A 94 -6.30 -0.24 6.76
N GLU A 95 -7.26 -0.11 7.65
CA GLU A 95 -8.16 -1.21 8.02
C GLU A 95 -9.52 -1.02 7.36
N HIS A 96 -9.94 -2.01 6.57
CA HIS A 96 -11.23 -1.98 5.88
C HIS A 96 -11.81 -3.40 5.81
N ASP A 97 -13.08 -3.54 6.14
CA ASP A 97 -13.82 -4.82 6.12
C ASP A 97 -13.16 -5.96 6.93
N GLY A 98 -12.51 -5.60 8.05
CA GLY A 98 -11.80 -6.54 8.92
C GLY A 98 -10.47 -7.05 8.37
N ARG A 99 -9.93 -6.38 7.35
CA ARG A 99 -8.62 -6.68 6.75
C ARG A 99 -7.70 -5.47 6.87
N SER A 100 -6.42 -5.74 7.11
CA SER A 100 -5.38 -4.74 7.25
C SER A 100 -4.55 -4.66 5.96
N TYR A 101 -4.43 -3.46 5.43
CA TYR A 101 -3.76 -3.14 4.19
C TYR A 101 -2.60 -2.17 4.46
N VAL A 102 -1.41 -2.47 3.98
CA VAL A 102 -0.28 -1.53 4.04
C VAL A 102 -0.13 -0.86 2.68
N VAL A 103 -0.13 0.47 2.63
CA VAL A 103 0.07 1.22 1.38
C VAL A 103 1.51 1.04 0.92
N GLU A 104 1.72 0.48 -0.27
CA GLU A 104 3.06 0.36 -0.85
C GLU A 104 3.45 1.62 -1.63
N SER A 105 2.53 2.14 -2.44
CA SER A 105 2.77 3.29 -3.32
C SER A 105 1.47 3.98 -3.71
N ILE A 106 1.54 5.27 -4.00
CA ILE A 106 0.40 6.13 -4.39
C ILE A 106 0.73 6.81 -5.71
N GLY A 107 0.08 6.37 -6.78
CA GLY A 107 0.26 6.92 -8.13
C GLY A 107 -0.34 8.32 -8.28
N SER A 108 0.50 9.28 -8.65
CA SER A 108 0.23 10.71 -8.72
C SER A 108 -0.59 11.14 -9.92
N ILE A 109 -0.38 10.47 -11.06
CA ILE A 109 -1.07 10.80 -12.32
C ILE A 109 -2.46 10.15 -12.35
N SER A 110 -2.55 8.90 -11.90
CA SER A 110 -3.76 8.10 -12.00
C SER A 110 -4.59 8.08 -10.72
N ARG A 111 -4.05 8.60 -9.61
CA ARG A 111 -4.64 8.53 -8.26
C ARG A 111 -4.94 7.09 -7.84
N ASP A 112 -4.13 6.13 -8.28
CA ASP A 112 -4.26 4.72 -7.88
C ASP A 112 -3.32 4.44 -6.70
N VAL A 113 -3.84 3.84 -5.63
CA VAL A 113 -3.12 3.41 -4.43
C VAL A 113 -2.89 1.91 -4.53
N SER A 114 -1.62 1.52 -4.58
CA SER A 114 -1.23 0.11 -4.47
C SER A 114 -1.07 -0.24 -2.99
N MET A 115 -1.86 -1.19 -2.51
CA MET A 115 -1.88 -1.65 -1.14
C MET A 115 -1.54 -3.14 -1.06
N ARG A 116 -1.02 -3.58 0.08
CA ARG A 116 -0.68 -4.96 0.38
C ARG A 116 -1.53 -5.49 1.50
N ASP A 117 -2.27 -6.56 1.25
CA ASP A 117 -3.08 -7.24 2.27
C ASP A 117 -2.17 -8.08 3.18
N VAL A 118 -1.94 -7.62 4.42
CA VAL A 118 -1.08 -8.30 5.39
C VAL A 118 -1.84 -9.35 6.19
N THR A 119 -3.16 -9.22 6.32
CA THR A 119 -4.03 -10.20 6.98
C THR A 119 -4.04 -11.52 6.20
N PHE A 120 -4.15 -11.45 4.87
CA PHE A 120 -4.06 -12.59 3.98
C PHE A 120 -2.66 -13.21 3.99
N ALA A 121 -1.61 -12.39 4.12
CA ALA A 121 -0.25 -12.92 4.29
C ALA A 121 -0.13 -13.77 5.57
N HIS A 122 -0.79 -13.37 6.65
CA HIS A 122 -0.81 -14.13 7.90
C HIS A 122 -1.62 -15.43 7.78
N GLU A 123 -2.76 -15.44 7.06
CA GLU A 123 -3.56 -16.65 6.88
C GLU A 123 -2.99 -17.62 5.84
N ASN A 124 -2.47 -17.11 4.72
CA ASN A 124 -2.14 -17.90 3.53
C ASN A 124 -0.64 -17.95 3.21
N GLY A 125 0.19 -17.22 3.96
CA GLY A 125 1.66 -17.25 3.84
C GLY A 125 2.24 -16.42 2.69
N PHE A 126 1.42 -15.73 1.89
CA PHE A 126 1.86 -14.88 0.79
C PHE A 126 1.02 -13.61 0.74
N PRO A 127 1.62 -12.41 0.79
CA PRO A 127 0.88 -11.16 0.65
C PRO A 127 0.29 -11.01 -0.75
N ILE A 128 -0.92 -10.47 -0.84
CA ILE A 128 -1.56 -10.12 -2.10
C ILE A 128 -1.56 -8.60 -2.24
N SER A 129 -1.08 -8.11 -3.39
CA SER A 129 -1.19 -6.70 -3.77
C SER A 129 -2.56 -6.41 -4.38
N ARG A 130 -3.13 -5.27 -4.00
CA ARG A 130 -4.43 -4.75 -4.43
C ARG A 130 -4.26 -3.29 -4.84
N VAL A 131 -4.83 -2.89 -5.97
CA VAL A 131 -4.82 -1.50 -6.43
C VAL A 131 -6.22 -0.92 -6.31
N GLU A 132 -6.36 0.18 -5.58
CA GLU A 132 -7.60 0.95 -5.41
C GLU A 132 -7.39 2.39 -5.84
N LYS A 133 -8.44 3.20 -5.93
CA LYS A 133 -8.28 4.64 -6.13
C LYS A 133 -8.09 5.36 -4.80
N LEU A 134 -7.31 6.43 -4.80
CA LEU A 134 -7.03 7.27 -3.63
C LEU A 134 -8.33 7.82 -3.02
N GLU A 135 -9.29 8.24 -3.85
CA GLU A 135 -10.62 8.69 -3.39
C GLU A 135 -11.39 7.59 -2.64
N THR A 136 -11.24 6.33 -3.05
CA THR A 136 -11.88 5.19 -2.39
C THR A 136 -11.24 4.91 -1.03
N VAL A 137 -9.90 4.95 -0.96
CA VAL A 137 -9.14 4.70 0.27
C VAL A 137 -9.34 5.83 1.28
N GLU A 138 -9.35 7.09 0.82
CA GLU A 138 -9.75 8.23 1.65
C GLU A 138 -11.19 8.07 2.14
N GLY A 139 -12.09 7.55 1.30
CA GLY A 139 -13.45 7.19 1.70
C GLY A 139 -13.50 6.14 2.81
N TRP A 140 -12.62 5.14 2.83
CA TRP A 140 -12.57 4.16 3.93
C TRP A 140 -12.11 4.78 5.25
N LEU A 141 -11.18 5.73 5.19
CA LEU A 141 -10.70 6.47 6.36
C LEU A 141 -11.77 7.44 6.86
N GLU A 142 -12.44 8.16 5.96
CA GLU A 142 -13.55 9.06 6.28
C GLU A 142 -14.77 8.27 6.79
N GLU A 143 -15.07 7.09 6.25
CA GLU A 143 -16.16 6.22 6.74
C GLU A 143 -15.91 5.77 8.18
N ALA A 144 -14.65 5.45 8.54
CA ALA A 144 -14.24 5.17 9.91
C ALA A 144 -14.38 6.39 10.86
N GLU A 145 -14.24 7.62 10.32
CA GLU A 145 -14.48 8.86 11.07
C GLU A 145 -15.98 9.25 11.11
N THR A 146 -16.78 8.91 10.09
CA THR A 146 -18.23 9.21 10.06
C THR A 146 -19.04 8.35 11.02
N ASP A 147 -18.54 7.18 11.44
CA ASP A 147 -19.13 6.40 12.53
C ASP A 147 -19.00 7.12 13.90
N LEU A 148 -18.12 8.13 13.99
CA LEU A 148 -17.98 9.00 15.16
C LEU A 148 -18.78 10.31 15.07
N THR A 149 -19.43 10.61 13.94
CA THR A 149 -20.44 11.68 13.88
C THR A 149 -21.83 11.05 13.83
N PRO A 150 -22.64 11.13 14.91
CA PRO A 150 -24.02 10.75 14.79
C PRO A 150 -24.69 11.71 13.79
N ALA A 151 -25.64 11.22 13.00
CA ALA A 151 -26.24 11.87 11.82
C ALA A 151 -26.90 13.27 12.02
N TRP A 152 -26.67 13.96 13.13
CA TRP A 152 -27.22 15.28 13.46
C TRP A 152 -26.30 16.46 13.11
N GLU A 153 -25.04 16.26 12.72
CA GLU A 153 -24.08 17.37 12.47
C GLU A 153 -23.90 17.76 10.99
N LYS A 154 -24.64 17.12 10.06
CA LYS A 154 -24.81 17.64 8.68
C LYS A 154 -25.86 18.75 8.63
N THR A 155 -25.66 19.82 9.40
CA THR A 155 -26.38 21.08 9.15
C THR A 155 -25.49 22.27 9.45
N LYS A 156 -24.96 22.92 8.40
CA LYS A 156 -24.72 24.36 8.47
C LYS A 156 -25.73 25.06 7.55
N PRO A 157 -26.57 25.96 8.10
CA PRO A 157 -27.63 26.67 7.39
C PRO A 157 -27.09 27.94 6.70
N GLU A 158 -27.99 28.62 5.98
CA GLU A 158 -27.89 29.94 5.32
C GLU A 158 -27.41 29.85 3.85
N ASP A 159 -28.19 30.19 2.81
CA ASP A 159 -29.22 31.22 2.67
C ASP A 159 -30.14 30.93 1.44
N MET A 160 -31.34 31.54 1.43
CA MET A 160 -32.38 31.62 0.37
C MET A 160 -33.54 30.59 0.38
N PRO A 161 -34.76 31.01 -0.04
CA PRO A 161 -35.71 31.82 0.71
C PRO A 161 -36.99 31.04 1.06
N ILE A 162 -37.71 31.56 2.06
CA ILE A 162 -38.94 31.03 2.67
C ILE A 162 -39.97 30.47 1.66
N VAL A 163 -40.40 29.21 1.88
CA VAL A 163 -41.72 28.71 1.46
C VAL A 163 -42.46 28.14 2.68
N PRO A 164 -43.76 28.42 2.89
CA PRO A 164 -44.44 28.11 4.15
C PRO A 164 -44.87 26.63 4.25
N SER A 165 -44.94 26.17 5.50
CA SER A 165 -45.32 24.83 5.98
C SER A 165 -46.68 24.30 5.50
N PRO A 166 -46.90 22.98 5.64
CA PRO A 166 -48.10 22.54 6.35
C PRO A 166 -47.80 21.54 7.47
N THR A 167 -48.22 21.95 8.67
CA THR A 167 -48.76 21.20 9.81
C THR A 167 -48.66 19.67 9.81
N GLY A 168 -47.94 19.14 10.80
CA GLY A 168 -47.94 17.72 11.18
C GLY A 168 -47.65 17.58 12.68
N GLU A 169 -48.72 17.68 13.46
CA GLU A 169 -48.94 17.32 14.86
C GLU A 169 -47.75 16.73 15.68
N LYS A 170 -47.30 17.46 16.71
CA LYS A 170 -46.41 16.96 17.75
C LYS A 170 -47.26 16.22 18.80
N HIS A 171 -47.02 14.94 19.01
CA HIS A 171 -47.58 14.23 20.16
C HIS A 171 -46.57 14.13 21.30
N ASP A 172 -46.73 15.02 22.28
CA ASP A 172 -46.15 14.90 23.61
C ASP A 172 -46.93 13.85 24.43
N PHE A 173 -46.47 12.59 24.45
CA PHE A 173 -47.06 11.58 25.33
C PHE A 173 -46.47 11.69 26.74
N ARG A 174 -47.26 12.23 27.66
CA ARG A 174 -46.99 12.23 29.10
C ARG A 174 -47.63 10.96 29.69
N ILE A 175 -46.82 9.95 30.02
CA ILE A 175 -47.30 8.73 30.69
C ILE A 175 -47.64 9.10 32.15
N THR A 176 -48.93 9.20 32.49
CA THR A 176 -49.42 9.39 33.87
C THR A 176 -50.12 8.16 34.44
N ASP A 177 -50.02 7.00 33.80
CA ASP A 177 -50.73 5.81 34.24
C ASP A 177 -49.79 4.83 34.95
N MET A 178 -49.82 4.85 36.29
CA MET A 178 -49.09 3.95 37.19
C MET A 178 -50.06 3.09 38.01
N GLU A 179 -51.10 2.51 37.40
CA GLU A 179 -52.03 1.64 38.13
C GLU A 179 -52.47 0.42 37.32
N LEU A 180 -51.53 -0.48 37.03
CA LEU A 180 -51.88 -1.90 36.88
C LEU A 180 -51.36 -2.70 38.08
N GLY A 181 -51.99 -2.41 39.22
CA GLY A 181 -51.90 -3.20 40.44
C GLY A 181 -52.99 -4.27 40.51
N TYR A 182 -52.56 -5.48 40.84
CA TYR A 182 -53.29 -6.58 41.49
C TYR A 182 -54.59 -7.11 40.85
N GLY A 183 -54.43 -8.22 40.11
CA GLY A 183 -55.43 -9.29 40.11
C GLY A 183 -55.08 -10.29 41.21
N GLY A 184 -55.92 -10.40 42.23
CA GLY A 184 -55.99 -11.58 43.10
C GLY A 184 -57.46 -11.88 43.43
N PRO A 185 -57.75 -12.91 44.23
CA PRO A 185 -57.26 -14.30 44.19
C PRO A 185 -58.10 -15.22 43.29
#